data_AF-A0A2T9ZDN9-F1
#
_entry.id   AF-A0A2T9ZDN9-F1
#
_cell.length_a   1.000
_cell.length_b   1.000
_cell.length_c   1.000
_cell.angle_alpha   90.00
_cell.angle_beta   90.00
_cell.angle_gamma   90.00
#
_symmetry.space_group_name_H-M   'P 1'
#
loop_
_entity.id
_entity.type
_entity.pdbx_description
1 polymer ?
#
loop_
_entity_poly.entity_id
_entity_poly.type
_entity_poly.pdbx_seq_one_letter_code
_entity_poly.pdbx_strand_id
1 'polypeptide(L)'
;MDSQPYDIILGANFIIAPKATYDPATMTIRFTHNSNADTFKMMPSGLKATEWAPLVLAASAIDCIPKADPDISAILRDVATLFDPTPIIINPDFPHQLRLTTDQPVHARIRRYSPKEARVLREHVNELYQAGYACPSTSPYSANSRVEPKSAVWMLLLLETRHFKSILSDPTAS
;
A
#
# COMPACT_ATOMS: atom_id res chain seq x y z
N MET A 1 20.11 -31.40 -18.78
CA MET A 1 19.05 -30.90 -17.89
C MET A 1 19.13 -29.40 -17.98
N ASP A 2 18.38 -28.86 -18.91
CA ASP A 2 18.45 -27.49 -19.39
C ASP A 2 18.04 -26.52 -18.28
N SER A 3 18.88 -25.52 -18.02
CA SER A 3 18.63 -24.50 -17.01
C SER A 3 17.51 -23.58 -17.48
N GLN A 4 16.28 -23.92 -17.12
CA GLN A 4 15.15 -23.03 -17.28
C GLN A 4 15.41 -21.76 -16.43
N PRO A 5 15.24 -20.55 -16.98
CA PRO A 5 15.43 -19.33 -16.21
C PRO A 5 14.34 -19.28 -15.14
N TYR A 6 14.74 -19.38 -13.87
CA TYR A 6 13.81 -19.24 -12.77
C TYR A 6 13.36 -17.77 -12.70
N ASP A 7 12.06 -17.54 -12.86
CA ASP A 7 11.43 -16.28 -12.46
C ASP A 7 11.48 -16.21 -10.92
N ILE A 8 12.27 -15.28 -10.38
CA ILE A 8 12.39 -15.09 -8.94
C ILE A 8 11.23 -14.19 -8.50
N ILE A 9 10.32 -14.74 -7.70
CA ILE A 9 9.15 -14.02 -7.19
C ILE A 9 9.51 -13.33 -5.86
N LEU A 10 9.64 -12.00 -5.88
CA LEU A 10 9.86 -11.17 -4.68
C LEU A 10 8.63 -10.32 -4.36
N GLY A 11 7.74 -10.85 -3.52
CA GLY A 11 6.66 -10.07 -2.88
C GLY A 11 5.68 -9.35 -3.82
N ALA A 12 4.77 -8.57 -3.24
CA ALA A 12 3.54 -8.07 -3.90
C ALA A 12 3.76 -7.05 -5.04
N ASN A 13 4.99 -6.58 -5.28
CA ASN A 13 5.35 -5.75 -6.43
C ASN A 13 6.50 -6.46 -7.16
N PHE A 14 6.18 -7.28 -8.15
CA PHE A 14 7.18 -8.09 -8.83
C PHE A 14 7.89 -7.28 -9.93
N ILE A 15 9.21 -7.40 -9.98
CA ILE A 15 10.03 -6.94 -11.10
C ILE A 15 10.50 -8.21 -11.83
N ILE A 16 10.07 -8.40 -13.07
CA ILE A 16 10.62 -9.46 -13.92
C ILE A 16 11.91 -8.92 -14.53
N ALA A 17 13.04 -9.40 -14.05
CA ALA A 17 14.35 -9.01 -14.57
C ALA A 17 14.94 -10.17 -15.41
N PRO A 18 14.77 -10.15 -16.74
CA PRO A 18 15.39 -11.16 -17.60
C PRO A 18 16.92 -11.06 -17.47
N LYS A 19 17.59 -12.22 -17.37
CA LYS A 19 19.07 -12.37 -17.21
C LYS A 19 19.61 -12.05 -15.80
N ALA A 20 18.76 -11.97 -14.79
CA ALA A 20 19.20 -11.99 -13.40
C ALA A 20 19.51 -13.45 -12.95
N THR A 21 20.60 -13.64 -12.21
CA THR A 21 20.92 -14.91 -11.55
C THR A 21 20.82 -14.73 -10.04
N TYR A 22 20.02 -15.56 -9.37
CA TYR A 22 19.94 -15.59 -7.91
C TYR A 22 20.70 -16.77 -7.34
N ASP A 23 21.59 -16.50 -6.40
CA ASP A 23 22.24 -17.51 -5.57
C ASP A 23 21.61 -17.50 -4.17
N PRO A 24 20.81 -18.53 -3.82
CA PRO A 24 20.16 -18.61 -2.52
C PRO A 24 21.12 -18.89 -1.37
N ALA A 25 22.30 -19.47 -1.62
CA ALA A 25 23.26 -19.79 -0.57
C ALA A 25 23.96 -18.53 -0.05
N THR A 26 24.28 -17.60 -0.96
CA THR A 26 24.89 -16.31 -0.62
C THR A 26 23.87 -15.17 -0.49
N MET A 27 22.60 -15.44 -0.80
CA MET A 27 21.51 -14.46 -0.92
C MET A 27 21.91 -13.30 -1.85
N THR A 28 22.46 -13.60 -3.02
CA THR A 28 22.90 -12.58 -4.00
C THR A 28 22.08 -12.64 -5.28
N ILE A 29 21.74 -11.47 -5.82
CA ILE A 29 21.13 -11.32 -7.15
C ILE A 29 22.17 -10.64 -8.04
N ARG A 30 22.49 -11.26 -9.17
CA ARG A 30 23.47 -10.76 -10.14
C ARG A 30 22.79 -10.42 -11.46
N PHE A 31 23.01 -9.21 -11.93
CA PHE A 31 22.55 -8.74 -13.25
C PHE A 31 23.74 -8.67 -14.19
N THR A 32 23.60 -9.25 -15.38
CA THR A 32 24.66 -9.22 -16.40
C THR A 32 24.21 -8.34 -17.56
N HIS A 33 24.95 -7.26 -17.82
CA HIS A 33 24.66 -6.34 -18.91
C HIS A 33 25.91 -6.05 -19.74
N ASN A 34 25.88 -6.51 -21.00
CA ASN A 34 26.83 -6.32 -22.12
C ASN A 34 28.32 -6.69 -21.89
N SER A 35 28.82 -6.66 -20.64
CA SER A 35 30.14 -7.14 -20.19
C SER A 35 30.35 -6.96 -18.68
N ASN A 36 29.49 -6.17 -18.03
CA ASN A 36 29.58 -5.87 -16.60
C ASN A 36 28.54 -6.67 -15.82
N ALA A 37 28.91 -7.08 -14.61
CA ALA A 37 28.04 -7.83 -13.72
C ALA A 37 27.87 -7.07 -12.41
N ASP A 38 26.65 -6.59 -12.16
CA ASP A 38 26.29 -5.95 -10.90
C ASP A 38 25.74 -7.02 -9.95
N THR A 39 26.29 -7.10 -8.74
CA THR A 39 25.89 -8.09 -7.74
C THR A 39 25.34 -7.39 -6.51
N PHE A 40 24.09 -7.68 -6.18
CA PHE A 40 23.40 -7.16 -5.02
C PHE A 40 23.25 -8.26 -3.97
N LYS A 41 23.63 -7.98 -2.73
CA LYS A 41 23.49 -8.92 -1.62
C LYS A 41 22.26 -8.55 -0.81
N MET A 42 21.33 -9.50 -0.66
CA MET A 42 20.15 -9.32 0.17
C MET A 42 20.54 -9.55 1.64
N MET A 43 20.03 -8.69 2.53
CA MET A 43 20.20 -8.87 3.96
C MET A 43 18.94 -9.49 4.56
N PRO A 44 19.07 -10.45 5.51
CA PRO A 44 17.94 -10.96 6.26
C PRO A 44 17.24 -9.83 7.03
N SER A 45 15.91 -9.83 7.02
CA SER A 45 15.10 -8.90 7.81
C SER A 45 15.38 -9.11 9.30
N GLY A 46 16.08 -8.17 9.94
CA GLY A 46 16.44 -8.26 11.36
C GLY A 46 17.79 -7.62 11.71
N LEU A 47 18.69 -7.50 10.73
CA LEU A 47 19.84 -6.61 10.86
C LEU A 47 19.36 -5.17 10.64
N LYS A 48 19.73 -4.25 11.54
CA LYS A 48 19.45 -2.82 11.36
C LYS A 48 20.16 -2.37 10.08
N ALA A 49 19.44 -2.37 8.96
CA ALA A 49 19.89 -1.73 7.75
C ALA A 49 20.04 -0.25 8.07
N THR A 50 21.29 0.22 8.20
CA THR A 50 21.60 1.65 8.35
C THR A 50 21.38 2.41 7.06
N GLU A 51 21.08 1.71 5.96
CA GLU A 51 20.86 2.28 4.64
C GLU A 51 19.68 1.54 4.00
N TRP A 52 18.47 1.90 4.42
CA TRP A 52 17.26 1.51 3.70
C TRP A 52 17.19 2.32 2.41
N ALA A 53 17.73 1.81 1.32
CA ALA A 53 17.32 2.23 -0.02
C ALA A 53 17.53 1.06 -0.96
N PRO A 54 16.51 0.69 -1.75
CA PRO A 54 16.68 1.16 -3.12
C PRO A 54 15.46 1.75 -3.83
N LEU A 55 14.22 1.73 -3.29
CA LEU A 55 13.06 2.13 -4.13
C LEU A 55 12.07 3.13 -3.52
N VAL A 56 12.01 3.34 -2.21
CA VAL A 56 11.11 4.35 -1.62
C VAL A 56 11.83 5.66 -1.31
N LEU A 57 13.16 5.64 -1.12
CA LEU A 57 13.94 6.86 -0.85
C LEU A 57 14.40 7.61 -2.11
N ALA A 58 14.36 6.99 -3.30
CA ALA A 58 14.93 7.60 -4.51
C ALA A 58 14.06 8.75 -5.08
N ALA A 59 12.76 8.78 -4.80
CA ALA A 59 11.90 9.88 -5.23
C ALA A 59 12.16 11.19 -4.44
N SER A 60 12.53 11.07 -3.15
CA SER A 60 12.89 12.22 -2.31
C SER A 60 14.39 12.51 -2.25
N ALA A 61 15.23 11.61 -2.78
CA ALA A 61 16.69 11.73 -2.82
C ALA A 61 17.18 11.72 -4.28
N ILE A 62 16.75 12.73 -5.03
CA ILE A 62 17.23 13.02 -6.40
C ILE A 62 18.77 13.09 -6.46
N ASP A 63 19.40 13.44 -5.33
CA ASP A 63 20.87 13.61 -5.22
C ASP A 63 21.63 12.29 -5.01
N CYS A 64 20.94 11.18 -4.75
CA CYS A 64 21.56 9.88 -4.47
C CYS A 64 21.57 8.93 -5.67
N ILE A 65 21.06 9.34 -6.84
CA ILE A 65 21.05 8.46 -8.01
C ILE A 65 22.43 8.51 -8.67
N PRO A 66 23.23 7.42 -8.64
CA PRO A 66 24.56 7.43 -9.23
C PRO A 66 24.41 7.48 -10.75
N LYS A 67 24.75 8.62 -11.36
CA LYS A 67 24.73 8.83 -12.83
C LYS A 67 23.46 8.27 -13.50
N ALA A 68 22.27 8.61 -12.98
CA ALA A 68 21.08 8.41 -13.80
C ALA A 68 21.23 9.20 -15.08
N ASP A 69 20.86 8.56 -16.18
CA ASP A 69 20.61 9.22 -17.45
C ASP A 69 19.82 10.54 -17.19
N PRO A 70 20.26 11.68 -17.75
CA PRO A 70 19.59 12.95 -17.55
C PRO A 70 18.09 12.87 -17.89
N ASP A 71 17.69 12.01 -18.84
CA ASP A 71 16.31 11.82 -19.23
C ASP A 71 15.51 11.10 -18.13
N ILE A 72 16.10 10.09 -17.48
CA ILE A 72 15.47 9.39 -16.34
C ILE A 72 15.32 10.35 -15.15
N SER A 73 16.34 11.17 -14.88
CA SER A 73 16.28 12.16 -13.80
C SER A 73 15.23 13.24 -14.06
N ALA A 74 15.06 13.65 -15.31
CA ALA A 74 14.02 14.61 -15.71
C ALA A 74 12.62 14.03 -15.48
N ILE A 75 12.37 12.78 -15.88
CA ILE A 75 11.08 12.11 -15.67
C ILE A 75 10.77 12.00 -14.18
N LEU A 76 11.70 11.51 -13.36
CA LEU A 76 11.47 11.33 -11.92
C LEU A 76 11.17 12.65 -11.20
N ARG A 77 11.77 13.75 -11.63
CA ARG A 77 11.44 15.10 -11.12
C ARG A 77 10.06 15.55 -11.56
N ASP A 78 9.70 15.31 -12.81
CA ASP A 78 8.39 15.67 -13.37
C ASP A 78 7.24 14.95 -12.65
N VAL A 79 7.44 13.65 -12.34
CA VAL A 79 6.43 12.83 -11.65
C VAL A 79 6.57 12.82 -10.13
N ALA A 80 7.54 13.54 -9.54
CA ALA A 80 7.83 13.49 -8.11
C ALA A 80 6.59 13.80 -7.25
N THR A 81 5.78 14.76 -7.71
CA THR A 81 4.54 15.19 -7.04
C THR A 81 3.47 14.09 -6.99
N LEU A 82 3.50 13.10 -7.90
CA LEU A 82 2.60 11.94 -7.83
C LEU A 82 2.91 11.01 -6.66
N PHE A 83 4.12 11.10 -6.12
CA PHE A 83 4.58 10.33 -4.97
C PHE A 83 4.56 11.15 -3.68
N ASP A 84 4.04 12.38 -3.70
CA ASP A 84 3.86 13.15 -2.48
C ASP A 84 2.94 12.36 -1.54
N PRO A 85 3.37 12.07 -0.30
CA PRO A 85 2.57 11.32 0.66
C PRO A 85 1.43 12.18 1.24
N THR A 86 1.34 13.45 0.83
CA THR A 86 0.28 14.36 1.24
C THR A 86 -1.06 13.82 0.75
N PRO A 87 -2.00 13.53 1.66
CA PRO A 87 -3.31 13.06 1.25
C PRO A 87 -4.01 14.12 0.41
N ILE A 88 -4.50 13.74 -0.76
CA ILE A 88 -5.26 14.61 -1.66
C ILE A 88 -6.71 14.16 -1.64
N ILE A 89 -7.62 15.06 -1.25
CA ILE A 89 -9.06 14.86 -1.44
C ILE A 89 -9.37 15.15 -2.91
N ILE A 90 -9.73 14.11 -3.66
CA ILE A 90 -10.19 14.27 -5.04
C ILE A 90 -11.60 14.86 -4.98
N ASN A 91 -11.79 16.05 -5.55
CA ASN A 91 -13.09 16.67 -5.74
C ASN A 91 -13.56 16.43 -7.18
N PRO A 92 -14.28 15.32 -7.44
CA PRO A 92 -14.81 15.03 -8.76
C PRO A 92 -15.90 16.04 -9.14
N ASP A 93 -15.98 16.41 -10.41
CA ASP A 93 -17.02 17.31 -10.94
C ASP A 93 -18.43 16.69 -10.92
N PHE A 94 -18.55 15.42 -10.52
CA PHE A 94 -19.80 14.70 -10.44
C PHE A 94 -20.03 14.14 -9.02
N PRO A 95 -21.25 14.29 -8.48
CA PRO A 95 -21.58 13.77 -7.16
C PRO A 95 -21.56 12.23 -7.20
N HIS A 96 -20.81 11.62 -6.30
CA HIS A 96 -20.83 10.17 -6.11
C HIS A 96 -22.06 9.82 -5.28
N GLN A 97 -23.13 9.35 -5.95
CA GLN A 97 -24.36 8.94 -5.28
C GLN A 97 -24.49 7.42 -5.29
N LEU A 98 -24.63 6.84 -4.10
CA LEU A 98 -24.96 5.43 -3.93
C LEU A 98 -26.47 5.29 -3.83
N ARG A 99 -27.05 4.46 -4.69
CA ARG A 99 -28.49 4.14 -4.68
C ARG A 99 -28.76 2.98 -3.73
N LEU A 100 -29.79 3.13 -2.91
CA LEU A 100 -30.21 2.13 -1.94
C LEU A 100 -31.43 1.36 -2.47
N THR A 101 -31.54 0.09 -2.10
CA THR A 101 -32.71 -0.75 -2.39
C THR A 101 -33.82 -0.60 -1.34
N THR A 102 -33.51 -0.03 -0.19
CA THR A 102 -34.43 0.16 0.94
C THR A 102 -34.13 1.47 1.68
N ASP A 103 -35.18 2.11 2.18
CA ASP A 103 -35.10 3.31 3.02
C ASP A 103 -34.81 2.99 4.50
N GLN A 104 -34.80 1.71 4.87
CA GLN A 104 -34.50 1.31 6.24
C GLN A 104 -32.99 1.38 6.54
N PRO A 105 -32.56 2.21 7.52
CA PRO A 105 -31.16 2.31 7.85
C PRO A 105 -30.65 1.05 8.54
N VAL A 106 -29.41 0.68 8.22
CA VAL A 106 -28.73 -0.46 8.83
C VAL A 106 -27.78 0.03 9.90
N HIS A 107 -28.07 -0.34 11.16
CA HIS A 107 -27.25 0.02 12.30
C HIS A 107 -26.59 -1.22 12.91
N ALA A 108 -25.27 -1.31 12.80
CA ALA A 108 -24.49 -2.33 13.48
C ALA A 108 -24.32 -1.99 14.97
N ARG A 109 -24.57 -2.97 15.84
CA ARG A 109 -24.32 -2.83 17.27
C ARG A 109 -22.82 -2.78 17.54
N ILE A 110 -22.37 -1.70 18.18
CA ILE A 110 -20.96 -1.49 18.56
C ILE A 110 -20.39 -2.70 19.28
N ARG A 111 -19.28 -3.22 18.74
CA ARG A 111 -18.50 -4.31 19.33
C ARG A 111 -17.75 -3.83 20.57
N ARG A 112 -17.55 -4.74 21.54
CA ARG A 112 -16.63 -4.51 22.65
C ARG A 112 -15.19 -4.77 22.21
N TYR A 113 -14.32 -3.80 22.42
CA TYR A 113 -12.89 -3.89 22.12
C TYR A 113 -12.08 -4.12 23.38
N SER A 114 -11.00 -4.89 23.27
CA SER A 114 -9.98 -4.93 24.31
C SER A 114 -9.29 -3.55 24.42
N PRO A 115 -8.65 -3.22 25.55
CA PRO A 115 -7.94 -1.94 25.70
C PRO A 115 -6.89 -1.68 24.62
N LYS A 116 -6.20 -2.75 24.16
CA LYS A 116 -5.19 -2.68 23.09
C LYS A 116 -5.84 -2.34 21.74
N GLU A 117 -6.89 -3.06 21.35
CA GLU A 117 -7.62 -2.79 20.11
C GLU A 117 -8.23 -1.39 20.12
N ALA A 118 -8.81 -0.96 21.25
CA ALA A 118 -9.40 0.36 21.38
C ALA A 118 -8.37 1.49 21.24
N ARG A 119 -7.13 1.29 21.70
CA ARG A 119 -6.03 2.25 21.51
C ARG A 119 -5.68 2.38 20.04
N VAL A 120 -5.44 1.25 19.37
CA VAL A 120 -5.12 1.19 17.93
C VAL A 120 -6.23 1.81 17.09
N LEU A 121 -7.49 1.50 17.43
CA LEU A 121 -8.66 2.08 16.76
C LEU A 121 -8.66 3.60 16.84
N ARG A 122 -8.42 4.16 18.03
CA ARG A 122 -8.39 5.62 18.24
C ARG A 122 -7.25 6.29 17.48
N GLU A 123 -6.06 5.68 17.48
CA GLU A 123 -4.90 6.19 16.75
C GLU A 123 -5.21 6.27 15.24
N HIS A 124 -5.68 5.18 14.64
CA HIS A 124 -6.02 5.15 13.21
C HIS A 124 -7.16 6.10 12.84
N VAL A 125 -8.21 6.19 13.66
CA VAL A 125 -9.31 7.14 13.41
C VAL A 125 -8.82 8.58 13.49
N ASN A 126 -7.94 8.90 14.44
CA ASN A 126 -7.36 10.23 14.53
C ASN A 126 -6.49 10.56 13.32
N GLU A 127 -5.68 9.62 12.82
CA GLU A 127 -4.91 9.79 11.58
C GLU A 127 -5.82 10.09 10.39
N LEU A 128 -6.94 9.37 10.26
CA LEU A 128 -7.93 9.63 9.20
C LEU A 128 -8.57 11.02 9.32
N TYR A 129 -8.80 11.52 10.55
CA TYR A 129 -9.29 12.87 10.78
C TYR A 129 -8.25 13.93 10.42
N GLN A 130 -6.99 13.75 10.83
CA GLN A 130 -5.91 14.69 10.48
C GLN A 130 -5.64 14.73 8.98
N ALA A 131 -5.77 13.59 8.30
CA ALA A 131 -5.62 13.48 6.85
C ALA A 131 -6.84 13.99 6.06
N GLY A 132 -7.96 14.30 6.72
CA GLY A 132 -9.19 14.74 6.06
C GLY A 132 -9.99 13.63 5.36
N TYR A 133 -9.65 12.36 5.56
CA TYR A 133 -10.36 11.21 4.97
C TYR A 133 -11.65 10.85 5.72
N ALA A 134 -11.76 11.24 6.98
CA ALA A 134 -12.95 10.99 7.79
C ALA A 134 -13.38 12.27 8.52
N CYS A 135 -14.65 12.34 8.88
CA CYS A 135 -15.18 13.36 9.75
C CYS A 135 -16.27 12.77 10.67
N PRO A 136 -16.53 13.38 11.83
CA PRO A 136 -17.65 13.01 12.67
C PRO A 136 -18.98 13.14 11.89
N SER A 137 -19.85 12.14 12.01
CA SER A 137 -21.18 12.17 11.40
C SER A 137 -22.25 11.64 12.37
N THR A 138 -23.49 12.07 12.15
CA THR A 138 -24.69 11.61 12.87
C THR A 138 -25.52 10.66 12.01
N SER A 139 -24.85 9.88 11.15
CA SER A 139 -25.51 8.97 10.22
C SER A 139 -26.37 7.93 10.95
N PRO A 140 -27.57 7.62 10.45
CA PRO A 140 -28.37 6.51 10.98
C PRO A 140 -27.72 5.15 10.64
N TYR A 141 -26.79 5.13 9.68
CA TYR A 141 -26.07 3.93 9.29
C TYR A 141 -24.78 3.73 10.09
N SER A 142 -24.50 2.49 10.49
CA SER A 142 -23.25 2.15 11.18
C SER A 142 -22.72 0.77 10.79
N ALA A 143 -21.39 0.64 10.76
CA ALA A 143 -20.67 -0.61 10.52
C ALA A 143 -19.82 -0.98 11.75
N ASN A 144 -19.64 -2.27 11.97
CA ASN A 144 -18.66 -2.74 12.95
C ASN A 144 -17.25 -2.58 12.42
N SER A 145 -16.33 -2.14 13.27
CA SER A 145 -14.91 -2.14 12.95
C SER A 145 -14.19 -3.34 13.57
N ARG A 146 -13.16 -3.83 12.90
CA ARG A 146 -12.32 -4.95 13.33
C ARG A 146 -10.86 -4.56 13.19
N VAL A 147 -10.07 -4.84 14.21
CA VAL A 147 -8.62 -4.69 14.17
C VAL A 147 -8.01 -6.04 13.83
N GLU A 148 -7.20 -6.09 12.79
CA GLU A 148 -6.49 -7.31 12.38
C GLU A 148 -4.98 -7.07 12.34
N PRO A 149 -4.16 -8.02 12.82
CA PRO A 149 -2.71 -7.93 12.68
C PRO A 149 -2.34 -8.10 11.21
N LYS A 150 -1.68 -7.08 10.64
CA LYS A 150 -1.09 -7.13 9.30
C LYS A 150 0.35 -7.64 9.37
N SER A 151 1.06 -7.37 10.46
CA SER A 151 2.38 -7.93 10.75
C SER A 151 2.59 -8.02 12.27
N ALA A 152 3.78 -8.43 12.70
CA ALA A 152 4.16 -8.46 14.13
C ALA A 152 3.99 -7.09 14.83
N VAL A 153 4.07 -5.99 14.08
CA VAL A 153 4.04 -4.62 14.61
C VAL A 153 2.84 -3.82 14.09
N TRP A 154 2.36 -4.12 12.89
CA TRP A 154 1.29 -3.36 12.24
C TRP A 154 -0.07 -4.00 12.44
N MET A 155 -1.04 -3.19 12.83
CA MET A 155 -2.45 -3.55 12.87
C MET A 155 -3.21 -2.73 11.84
N LEU A 156 -4.25 -3.31 11.25
CA LEU A 156 -5.08 -2.67 10.25
C LEU A 156 -6.52 -2.59 10.73
N LEU A 157 -7.17 -1.47 10.44
CA LEU A 157 -8.58 -1.23 10.71
C LEU A 157 -9.45 -1.66 9.52
N LEU A 158 -10.35 -2.60 9.74
CA LEU A 158 -11.33 -3.08 8.77
C LEU A 158 -12.75 -2.67 9.18
N LEU A 159 -13.58 -2.32 8.19
CA LEU A 159 -15.01 -2.10 8.37
C LEU A 159 -15.80 -3.30 7.82
N GLU A 160 -16.73 -3.81 8.60
CA GLU A 160 -17.64 -4.87 8.18
C GLU A 160 -18.81 -4.28 7.38
N THR A 161 -18.64 -4.23 6.07
CA THR A 161 -19.61 -3.63 5.14
C THR A 161 -20.64 -4.61 4.57
N ARG A 162 -20.67 -5.86 5.06
CA ARG A 162 -21.57 -6.91 4.52
C ARG A 162 -23.04 -6.49 4.52
N HIS A 163 -23.51 -5.91 5.62
CA HIS A 163 -24.89 -5.44 5.74
C HIS A 163 -25.18 -4.19 4.88
N PHE A 164 -24.16 -3.41 4.55
CA PHE A 164 -24.31 -2.29 3.61
C PHE A 164 -24.42 -2.79 2.17
N LYS A 165 -23.64 -3.81 1.81
CA LYS A 165 -23.69 -4.38 0.46
C LYS A 165 -25.07 -4.94 0.10
N SER A 166 -25.81 -5.49 1.06
CA SER A 166 -27.16 -6.01 0.81
C SER A 166 -28.21 -4.93 0.53
N ILE A 167 -27.95 -3.67 0.92
CA ILE A 167 -28.89 -2.56 0.72
C ILE A 167 -28.47 -1.64 -0.45
N LEU A 168 -27.34 -1.91 -1.11
CA LEU A 168 -26.91 -1.17 -2.29
C LEU A 168 -27.57 -1.77 -3.53
N SER A 169 -28.04 -0.93 -4.45
CA SER A 169 -28.56 -1.39 -5.73
C SER A 169 -27.43 -1.82 -6.66
N ASP A 170 -27.64 -2.88 -7.44
CA ASP A 170 -26.69 -3.28 -8.47
C ASP A 170 -26.53 -2.18 -9.54
N PRO A 171 -25.29 -1.75 -9.86
CA PRO A 171 -25.06 -0.66 -10.80
C PRO A 171 -25.44 -1.03 -12.25
N THR A 172 -25.61 -2.31 -12.54
CA THR A 172 -25.96 -2.85 -13.86
C THR A 172 -27.45 -3.21 -14.01
N ALA A 173 -28.25 -3.03 -12.96
CA ALA A 173 -29.69 -3.29 -13.01
C ALA A 173 -30.42 -2.05 -13.55
N SER A 174 -30.28 -1.79 -14.85
CA SER A 174 -31.04 -0.79 -15.60
C SER A 174 -31.33 -1.28 -17.01
#